data_AF-A0A9D2UPT6-F1
#
_entry.id   AF-A0A9D2UPT6-F1
#
_cell.length_a   1.000
_cell.length_b   1.000
_cell.length_c   1.000
_cell.angle_alpha   90.00
_cell.angle_beta   90.00
_cell.angle_gamma   90.00
#
_symmetry.space_group_name_H-M   'P 1'
#
loop_
_entity.id
_entity.type
_entity.pdbx_description
1 polymer ?
#
loop_
_entity_poly.entity_id
_entity_poly.type
_entity_poly.pdbx_seq_one_letter_code
_entity_poly.pdbx_strand_id
1 'polypeptide(L)'
;MSAQLDVAARGTRSTTRIPLRTRLRSASVWIVAAFVVLITVIALVLLTGDDESEEPLHYDSTARTGTKALVETLRDHDVDVTTTEDQEQARTAAAQPDTTLLIPTNTGALSPGDIAGLQYALRTHGNRLVLVDPGPTITEFTDRITVNDN
;
A
#
# COMPACT_ATOMS: atom_id res chain seq x y z
N MET A 1 68.50 -0.99 -62.79
CA MET A 1 67.88 0.34 -62.97
C MET A 1 66.52 0.31 -62.29
N SER A 2 66.39 1.01 -61.17
CA SER A 2 65.21 1.00 -60.29
C SER A 2 64.31 2.16 -60.69
N ALA A 3 63.14 1.88 -61.29
CA ALA A 3 62.15 2.91 -61.58
C ALA A 3 61.32 3.16 -60.31
N GLN A 4 61.51 4.33 -59.72
CA GLN A 4 60.57 4.94 -58.79
C GLN A 4 59.25 5.19 -59.51
N LEU A 5 58.13 4.74 -58.93
CA LEU A 5 56.83 5.34 -59.20
C LEU A 5 56.20 5.70 -57.86
N ASP A 6 56.43 6.95 -57.53
CA ASP A 6 55.60 7.81 -56.72
C ASP A 6 54.19 7.86 -57.33
N VAL A 7 53.18 7.41 -56.59
CA VAL A 7 51.78 7.72 -56.86
C VAL A 7 51.14 8.09 -55.53
N ALA A 8 51.18 9.39 -55.24
CA ALA A 8 50.39 10.03 -54.21
C ALA A 8 48.89 10.02 -54.58
N ALA A 9 48.09 9.75 -53.55
CA ALA A 9 46.76 10.31 -53.29
C ALA A 9 45.62 10.09 -54.29
N ARG A 10 44.50 9.54 -53.79
CA ARG A 10 43.23 10.28 -53.56
C ARG A 10 41.98 9.42 -53.76
N GLY A 11 41.11 9.45 -52.74
CA GLY A 11 39.69 9.04 -52.81
C GLY A 11 39.48 7.58 -52.44
N THR A 12 38.62 7.19 -51.50
CA THR A 12 37.51 7.88 -50.83
C THR A 12 37.26 7.15 -49.51
N ARG A 13 37.48 7.80 -48.37
CA ARG A 13 36.77 7.41 -47.14
C ARG A 13 35.32 7.84 -47.35
N SER A 14 34.48 6.92 -47.82
CA SER A 14 33.04 7.09 -47.83
C SER A 14 32.56 7.16 -46.38
N THR A 15 32.66 8.34 -45.76
CA THR A 15 31.90 8.63 -44.55
C THR A 15 30.45 8.66 -45.00
N THR A 16 29.74 7.56 -44.77
CA THR A 16 28.28 7.52 -44.79
C THR A 16 27.81 8.52 -43.74
N ARG A 17 27.59 9.79 -44.15
CA ARG A 17 26.91 10.77 -43.32
C ARG A 17 25.47 10.32 -43.24
N ILE A 18 25.17 9.49 -42.23
CA ILE A 18 23.78 9.17 -41.89
C ILE A 18 23.11 10.50 -41.60
N PRO A 19 22.05 10.87 -42.35
CA PRO A 19 21.43 12.17 -42.17
C PRO A 19 20.89 12.25 -40.74
N LEU A 20 21.33 13.25 -39.98
CA LEU A 20 20.99 13.49 -38.56
C LEU A 20 19.47 13.46 -38.30
N ARG A 21 18.69 13.89 -39.30
CA ARG A 21 17.22 13.84 -39.33
C ARG A 21 16.63 12.42 -39.17
N THR A 22 17.35 11.37 -39.58
CA THR A 22 16.93 9.97 -39.37
C THR A 22 17.22 9.51 -37.94
N ARG A 23 18.33 9.95 -37.34
CA ARG A 23 18.68 9.65 -35.93
C ARG A 23 17.78 10.38 -34.93
N LEU A 24 17.33 11.60 -35.24
CA LEU A 24 16.38 12.32 -34.38
C LEU A 24 15.00 11.66 -34.36
N ARG A 25 14.53 11.13 -35.50
CA ARG A 25 13.28 10.36 -35.55
C ARG A 25 13.37 9.08 -34.74
N SER A 26 14.47 8.33 -34.86
CA SER A 26 14.67 7.14 -34.03
C SER A 26 14.76 7.50 -32.54
N ALA A 27 15.46 8.57 -32.17
CA ALA A 27 15.54 9.03 -30.78
C ALA A 27 14.16 9.45 -30.24
N SER A 28 13.36 10.17 -31.04
CA SER A 28 11.99 10.54 -30.65
C SER A 28 11.08 9.33 -30.46
N VAL A 29 11.24 8.28 -31.27
CA VAL A 29 10.49 7.02 -31.12
C VAL A 29 10.87 6.33 -29.81
N TRP A 30 12.16 6.30 -29.46
CA TRP A 30 12.61 5.74 -28.19
C TRP A 30 12.16 6.56 -26.98
N ILE A 31 12.11 7.89 -27.09
CA ILE A 31 11.58 8.77 -26.03
C ILE A 31 10.08 8.54 -25.83
N VAL A 32 9.30 8.46 -26.91
CA VAL A 32 7.87 8.16 -26.84
C VAL A 32 7.64 6.75 -26.28
N ALA A 33 8.41 5.76 -26.70
CA ALA A 33 8.33 4.41 -26.16
C ALA A 33 8.64 4.38 -24.65
N ALA A 34 9.70 5.07 -24.21
CA ALA A 34 10.04 5.18 -22.80
C ALA A 34 8.92 5.87 -22.00
N PHE A 35 8.29 6.90 -22.57
CA PHE A 35 7.18 7.60 -21.93
C PHE A 35 5.93 6.71 -21.81
N VAL A 36 5.59 5.95 -22.86
CA VAL A 36 4.50 4.97 -22.83
C VAL A 36 4.77 3.88 -21.79
N VAL A 37 5.99 3.35 -21.73
CA VAL A 37 6.38 2.38 -20.70
C VAL A 37 6.26 2.99 -19.31
N LEU A 38 6.72 4.22 -19.10
CA LEU A 38 6.62 4.90 -17.80
C LEU A 38 5.16 5.08 -17.37
N ILE A 39 4.30 5.57 -18.27
CA ILE A 39 2.85 5.69 -17.98
C ILE A 39 2.25 4.32 -17.69
N THR A 40 2.63 3.28 -18.43
CA THR A 40 2.13 1.92 -18.21
C THR A 40 2.55 1.40 -16.85
N VAL A 41 3.80 1.62 -16.42
CA VAL A 41 4.29 1.24 -15.09
C VAL A 41 3.56 2.01 -14.00
N ILE A 42 3.36 3.32 -14.16
CA ILE A 42 2.60 4.14 -13.20
C ILE A 42 1.15 3.63 -13.11
N ALA A 43 0.50 3.37 -14.24
CA ALA A 43 -0.84 2.81 -14.27
C ALA A 43 -0.89 1.43 -13.62
N LEU A 44 0.10 0.56 -13.88
CA LEU A 44 0.18 -0.76 -13.26
C LEU A 44 0.34 -0.63 -11.73
N VAL A 45 1.23 0.25 -11.25
CA VAL A 45 1.42 0.51 -9.82
C VAL A 45 0.14 1.05 -9.17
N LEU A 46 -0.60 1.93 -9.85
CA LEU A 46 -1.88 2.44 -9.35
C LEU A 46 -3.00 1.39 -9.36
N LEU A 47 -2.96 0.42 -10.30
CA LEU A 47 -3.95 -0.67 -10.38
C LEU A 47 -3.59 -1.86 -9.48
N THR A 48 -2.32 -2.03 -9.12
CA THR A 48 -1.81 -3.10 -8.25
C THR A 48 -1.59 -2.62 -6.82
N GLY A 49 -1.78 -1.33 -6.52
CA GLY A 49 -1.60 -0.76 -5.19
C GLY A 49 -2.60 -1.22 -4.12
N ASP A 50 -3.61 -2.02 -4.47
CA ASP A 50 -4.63 -2.51 -3.53
C ASP A 50 -4.23 -3.80 -2.79
N ASP A 51 -2.95 -4.21 -2.83
CA ASP A 51 -2.42 -5.37 -2.07
C ASP A 51 -2.58 -5.20 -0.54
N GLU A 52 -2.86 -3.98 -0.05
CA GLU A 52 -3.22 -3.68 1.34
C GLU A 52 -4.50 -4.44 1.77
N SER A 53 -5.39 -4.71 0.82
CA SER A 53 -6.62 -5.50 1.01
C SER A 53 -6.36 -7.00 1.22
N GLU A 54 -5.12 -7.49 1.17
CA GLU A 54 -4.81 -8.90 1.45
C GLU A 54 -4.44 -9.15 2.92
N GLU A 55 -4.28 -8.12 3.75
CA GLU A 55 -3.99 -8.31 5.18
C GLU A 55 -5.15 -9.06 5.87
N PRO A 56 -4.86 -10.11 6.67
CA PRO A 56 -5.92 -10.82 7.38
C PRO A 56 -6.77 -9.87 8.21
N LEU A 57 -8.08 -10.06 8.14
CA LEU A 57 -9.12 -9.27 8.80
C LEU A 57 -9.24 -7.79 8.36
N HIS A 58 -8.60 -7.37 7.27
CA HIS A 58 -8.79 -6.02 6.73
C HIS A 58 -10.25 -5.78 6.30
N TYR A 59 -10.76 -4.58 6.59
CA TYR A 59 -12.17 -4.21 6.39
C TYR A 59 -12.59 -4.09 4.92
N ASP A 60 -11.65 -3.94 3.98
CA ASP A 60 -11.93 -3.87 2.55
C ASP A 60 -11.57 -5.18 1.81
N SER A 61 -11.02 -6.15 2.54
CA SER A 61 -10.65 -7.45 1.99
C SER A 61 -11.85 -8.34 1.71
N THR A 62 -11.97 -8.80 0.48
CA THR A 62 -12.93 -9.85 0.07
C THR A 62 -12.39 -11.26 0.27
N ALA A 63 -11.17 -11.42 0.76
CA ALA A 63 -10.60 -12.73 1.03
C ALA A 63 -11.41 -13.47 2.11
N ARG A 64 -11.27 -14.80 2.20
CA ARG A 64 -11.94 -15.62 3.23
C ARG A 64 -11.59 -15.14 4.65
N THR A 65 -10.38 -14.62 4.83
CA THR A 65 -9.87 -14.09 6.10
C THR A 65 -10.15 -12.60 6.26
N GLY A 66 -10.80 -11.94 5.31
CA GLY A 66 -11.15 -10.52 5.37
C GLY A 66 -12.42 -10.23 6.18
N THR A 67 -12.66 -8.96 6.50
CA THR A 67 -13.86 -8.53 7.25
C THR A 67 -14.83 -7.68 6.43
N LYS A 68 -14.63 -7.52 5.12
CA LYS A 68 -15.56 -6.74 4.27
C LYS A 68 -17.00 -7.25 4.35
N ALA A 69 -17.21 -8.55 4.33
CA ALA A 69 -18.55 -9.12 4.47
C ALA A 69 -19.21 -8.75 5.80
N LEU A 70 -18.44 -8.67 6.89
CA LEU A 70 -18.94 -8.21 8.19
C LEU A 70 -19.33 -6.73 8.14
N VAL A 71 -18.47 -5.87 7.58
CA VAL A 71 -18.72 -4.43 7.46
C VAL A 71 -19.97 -4.16 6.63
N GLU A 72 -20.08 -4.79 5.45
CA GLU A 72 -21.25 -4.62 4.59
C GLU A 72 -22.52 -5.18 5.25
N THR A 73 -22.45 -6.31 5.93
CA THR A 73 -23.61 -6.86 6.67
C THR A 73 -24.08 -5.92 7.77
N LEU A 74 -23.17 -5.27 8.50
CA LEU A 74 -23.53 -4.29 9.52
C LEU A 74 -24.21 -3.06 8.90
N ARG A 75 -23.67 -2.55 7.79
CA ARG A 75 -24.27 -1.44 7.03
C ARG A 75 -25.67 -1.79 6.50
N ASP A 76 -25.84 -3.01 5.97
CA ASP A 76 -27.13 -3.53 5.50
C ASP A 76 -28.18 -3.62 6.63
N HIS A 77 -27.73 -3.67 7.90
CA HIS A 77 -28.57 -3.66 9.09
C HIS A 77 -28.73 -2.26 9.72
N ASP A 78 -28.52 -1.19 8.95
CA ASP A 78 -28.63 0.21 9.38
C ASP A 78 -27.67 0.58 10.52
N VAL A 79 -26.55 -0.14 10.68
CA VAL A 79 -25.48 0.23 11.61
C VAL A 79 -24.54 1.21 10.93
N ASP A 80 -24.28 2.35 11.59
CA ASP A 80 -23.26 3.30 11.12
C ASP A 80 -21.86 2.72 11.38
N VAL A 81 -21.15 2.38 10.31
CA VAL A 81 -19.83 1.75 10.37
C VAL A 81 -18.78 2.67 9.76
N THR A 82 -17.97 3.25 10.63
CA THR A 82 -16.75 3.99 10.26
C THR A 82 -15.54 3.08 10.37
N THR A 83 -14.75 2.99 9.30
CA THR A 83 -13.50 2.23 9.23
C THR A 83 -12.32 3.19 9.16
N THR A 84 -11.23 2.87 9.87
CA THR A 84 -10.01 3.69 9.89
C THR A 84 -8.81 2.82 10.24
N GLU A 85 -7.67 3.10 9.62
CA GLU A 85 -6.34 2.59 10.01
C GLU A 85 -5.58 3.59 10.87
N ASP A 86 -6.09 4.83 10.97
CA ASP A 86 -5.51 5.89 11.79
C ASP A 86 -6.04 5.79 13.23
N GLN A 87 -5.09 5.68 14.15
CA GLN A 87 -5.33 5.53 15.58
C GLN A 87 -5.97 6.77 16.22
N GLU A 88 -5.58 7.99 15.85
CA GLU A 88 -6.15 9.22 16.41
C GLU A 88 -7.59 9.41 15.93
N GLN A 89 -7.87 9.03 14.68
CA GLN A 89 -9.24 8.96 14.17
C GLN A 89 -10.06 7.93 14.94
N ALA A 90 -9.51 6.72 15.16
CA ALA A 90 -10.18 5.68 15.94
C ALA A 90 -10.48 6.14 17.37
N ARG A 91 -9.52 6.83 18.01
CA ARG A 91 -9.68 7.39 19.36
C ARG A 91 -10.75 8.47 19.42
N THR A 92 -10.78 9.34 18.41
CA THR A 92 -11.78 10.40 18.32
C THR A 92 -13.18 9.82 18.12
N ALA A 93 -13.33 8.81 17.26
CA ALA A 93 -14.59 8.10 17.07
C ALA A 93 -15.01 7.33 18.34
N ALA A 94 -14.06 6.68 19.02
CA ALA A 94 -14.29 5.95 20.27
C ALA A 94 -14.73 6.83 21.44
N ALA A 95 -14.51 8.15 21.37
CA ALA A 95 -14.98 9.12 22.35
C ALA A 95 -16.43 9.57 22.10
N GLN A 96 -17.06 9.19 20.98
CA GLN A 96 -18.49 9.47 20.78
C GLN A 96 -19.36 8.54 21.64
N PRO A 97 -20.49 9.01 22.19
CA PRO A 97 -21.37 8.18 23.00
C PRO A 97 -22.00 7.04 22.17
N ASP A 98 -22.31 5.93 22.84
CA ASP A 98 -22.94 4.72 22.25
C ASP A 98 -22.11 4.01 21.16
N THR A 99 -20.82 4.31 21.09
CA THR A 99 -19.89 3.70 20.12
C THR A 99 -19.43 2.30 20.55
N THR A 100 -19.29 1.41 19.57
CA THR A 100 -18.57 0.13 19.74
C THR A 100 -17.31 0.16 18.88
N LEU A 101 -16.15 0.10 19.52
CA LEU A 101 -14.87 -0.01 18.81
C LEU A 101 -14.53 -1.48 18.61
N LEU A 102 -14.32 -1.87 17.35
CA LEU A 102 -13.83 -3.19 16.97
C LEU A 102 -12.39 -3.06 16.48
N ILE A 103 -11.46 -3.82 17.07
CA ILE A 103 -10.06 -3.89 16.63
C ILE A 103 -9.81 -5.29 16.05
N PRO A 104 -9.69 -5.41 14.71
CA PRO A 104 -9.38 -6.68 14.06
C PRO A 104 -7.87 -6.94 14.09
N THR A 105 -7.45 -8.04 14.74
CA THR A 105 -6.09 -8.63 14.81
C THR A 105 -4.92 -7.65 15.04
N ASN A 106 -3.71 -8.22 15.11
CA ASN A 106 -2.40 -7.55 15.21
C ASN A 106 -2.32 -6.32 16.13
N THR A 107 -2.90 -6.43 17.33
CA THR A 107 -2.73 -5.41 18.38
C THR A 107 -1.28 -5.23 18.82
N GLY A 108 -0.34 -6.08 18.38
CA GLY A 108 1.09 -5.88 18.58
C GLY A 108 1.67 -4.64 17.89
N ALA A 109 0.94 -4.04 16.94
CA ALA A 109 1.28 -2.74 16.37
C ALA A 109 0.89 -1.55 17.26
N LEU A 110 -0.02 -1.75 18.22
CA LEU A 110 -0.45 -0.69 19.15
C LEU A 110 0.55 -0.60 20.30
N SER A 111 1.00 0.61 20.61
CA SER A 111 1.81 0.81 21.80
C SER A 111 0.94 0.71 23.07
N PRO A 112 1.54 0.41 24.25
CA PRO A 112 0.80 0.43 25.50
C PRO A 112 0.10 1.78 25.80
N GLY A 113 0.67 2.89 25.32
CA GLY A 113 0.06 4.22 25.44
C GLY A 113 -1.20 4.37 24.60
N ASP A 114 -1.21 3.76 23.42
CA ASP A 114 -2.32 3.78 22.47
C ASP A 114 -3.50 2.99 23.00
N ILE A 115 -3.21 1.80 23.54
CA ILE A 115 -4.19 0.95 24.21
C ILE A 115 -4.82 1.70 25.39
N ALA A 116 -4.00 2.32 26.25
CA ALA A 116 -4.49 3.10 27.38
C ALA A 116 -5.35 4.29 26.94
N GLY A 117 -4.95 4.98 25.86
CA GLY A 117 -5.69 6.09 25.28
C GLY A 117 -7.08 5.71 24.76
N LEU A 118 -7.17 4.59 24.03
CA LEU A 118 -8.43 4.03 23.52
C LEU A 118 -9.33 3.56 24.67
N GLN A 119 -8.78 2.81 25.63
CA GLN A 119 -9.52 2.36 26.81
C GLN A 119 -10.06 3.52 27.64
N TYR A 120 -9.27 4.58 27.82
CA TYR A 120 -9.72 5.77 28.54
C TYR A 120 -10.89 6.45 27.83
N ALA A 121 -10.79 6.65 26.51
CA ALA A 121 -11.86 7.24 25.71
C ALA A 121 -13.16 6.42 25.84
N LEU A 122 -13.06 5.10 25.67
CA LEU A 122 -14.21 4.21 25.77
C LEU A 122 -14.85 4.21 27.16
N ARG A 123 -14.04 4.11 28.22
CA ARG A 123 -14.55 4.10 29.62
C ARG A 123 -15.21 5.41 30.01
N THR A 124 -14.70 6.54 29.51
CA THR A 124 -15.25 7.87 29.81
C THR A 124 -16.71 7.99 29.36
N HIS A 125 -17.06 7.34 28.26
CA HIS A 125 -18.40 7.39 27.67
C HIS A 125 -19.22 6.10 27.88
N GLY A 126 -18.69 5.10 28.60
CA GLY A 126 -19.36 3.82 28.81
C GLY A 126 -19.47 2.95 27.55
N ASN A 127 -18.57 3.18 26.59
CA ASN A 127 -18.55 2.51 25.29
C ASN A 127 -17.97 1.10 25.35
N ARG A 128 -18.17 0.35 24.27
CA ARG A 128 -17.79 -1.07 24.18
C ARG A 128 -16.52 -1.26 23.34
N LEU A 129 -15.66 -2.18 23.78
CA LEU A 129 -14.49 -2.65 23.04
C LEU A 129 -14.71 -4.11 22.64
N VAL A 130 -14.51 -4.42 21.36
CA VAL A 130 -14.50 -5.77 20.81
C VAL A 130 -13.15 -6.04 20.17
N LEU A 131 -12.51 -7.12 20.59
CA LEU A 131 -11.23 -7.57 20.04
C LEU A 131 -11.48 -8.85 19.26
N VAL A 132 -11.04 -8.89 18.00
CA VAL A 132 -11.14 -10.09 17.16
C VAL A 132 -9.73 -10.65 16.96
N ASP A 133 -9.54 -11.90 17.36
CA ASP A 133 -8.25 -12.59 17.31
C ASP A 133 -7.08 -11.79 17.95
N PRO A 134 -7.19 -11.43 19.26
CA PRO A 134 -6.23 -10.55 19.94
C PRO A 134 -4.86 -11.20 20.22
N GLY A 135 -4.66 -12.46 19.84
CA GLY A 135 -3.43 -13.21 20.09
C GLY A 135 -2.97 -13.16 21.57
N PRO A 136 -1.64 -13.19 21.82
CA PRO A 136 -1.10 -13.13 23.18
C PRO A 136 -1.24 -11.75 23.84
N THR A 137 -1.43 -10.69 23.05
CA THR A 137 -1.56 -9.29 23.49
C THR A 137 -2.88 -9.00 24.22
N ILE A 138 -3.81 -9.96 24.33
CA ILE A 138 -5.06 -9.80 25.08
C ILE A 138 -4.84 -9.37 26.54
N THR A 139 -3.71 -9.75 27.15
CA THR A 139 -3.36 -9.41 28.54
C THR A 139 -3.12 -7.91 28.73
N GLU A 140 -2.70 -7.18 27.68
CA GLU A 140 -2.55 -5.73 27.71
C GLU A 140 -3.90 -5.00 27.77
N PHE A 141 -4.96 -5.67 27.30
CA PHE A 141 -6.31 -5.14 27.35
C PHE A 141 -7.06 -5.52 28.63
N THR A 142 -6.69 -6.64 29.26
CA THR A 142 -7.38 -7.11 30.47
C THR A 142 -6.51 -7.97 31.38
N ASP A 143 -6.53 -7.65 32.68
CA ASP A 143 -5.90 -8.46 33.74
C ASP A 143 -6.72 -9.71 34.11
N ARG A 144 -7.91 -9.89 33.52
CA ARG A 144 -8.83 -10.98 33.87
C ARG A 144 -8.53 -12.29 33.14
N ILE A 145 -7.75 -12.22 32.06
CA ILE A 145 -7.40 -13.38 31.24
C ILE A 145 -5.90 -13.62 31.42
N THR A 146 -5.55 -14.79 31.92
CA THR A 146 -4.16 -15.28 31.92
C THR A 146 -3.98 -16.21 30.74
N VAL A 147 -3.10 -15.86 29.80
CA VAL A 147 -2.70 -16.75 28.71
C VAL A 147 -1.80 -17.82 29.31
N ASN A 148 -2.23 -19.08 29.25
CA ASN A 148 -1.42 -20.22 29.68
C ASN A 148 -0.60 -20.67 28.47
N ASP A 149 0.69 -20.31 28.44
CA ASP A 149 1.63 -20.80 27.44
C ASP A 149 1.95 -22.26 27.75
N ASN A 150 1.41 -23.20 26.97
CA ASN A 150 1.67 -24.63 27.10
C ASN A 150 2.28 -25.18 25.81
#